data_AF-A0A6M2CBI9-F1
#
_entry.id   AF-A0A6M2CBI9-F1
#
_cell.length_a   1.000
_cell.length_b   1.000
_cell.length_c   1.000
_cell.angle_alpha   90.00
_cell.angle_beta   90.00
_cell.angle_gamma   90.00
#
_symmetry.space_group_name_H-M   'P 1'
#
loop_
_entity.id
_entity.type
_entity.pdbx_description
1 polymer ?
#
loop_
_entity_poly.entity_id
_entity_poly.type
_entity_poly.pdbx_seq_one_letter_code
_entity_poly.pdbx_strand_id
1 'polypeptide(L)'
;MILISSNGDTIKQLLARSRYILYKNKSKWSENQTQRAKLLFELYPDIEKAYSFAQDLRNVFEITTDKIYGLSRLTKWHEKLNQAEFKSFNTISRSIQNHYQTIVNYFDNRSSNASAEFSNPKIKAFRSQFRGVRNIEFFLFRLTSIYA
;
A
#
# COMPACT_ATOMS: atom_id res chain seq x y z
N MET A 1 33.89 5.01 -13.37
CA MET A 1 33.21 4.55 -14.59
C MET A 1 31.71 4.57 -14.33
N ILE A 2 30.96 5.47 -14.98
CA ILE A 2 29.51 5.58 -14.80
C ILE A 2 28.86 4.46 -15.61
N LEU A 3 28.22 3.50 -14.94
CA LEU A 3 27.42 2.49 -15.62
C LEU A 3 26.15 3.16 -16.14
N ILE A 4 26.07 3.31 -17.46
CA ILE A 4 24.92 3.83 -18.19
C ILE A 4 24.11 2.63 -18.67
N SER A 5 22.83 2.58 -18.29
CA SER A 5 21.90 1.56 -18.72
C SER A 5 21.51 1.75 -20.20
N SER A 6 20.94 0.73 -20.83
CA SER A 6 20.56 0.78 -22.26
C SER A 6 19.53 1.87 -22.61
N ASN A 7 18.86 2.44 -21.61
CA ASN A 7 17.94 3.56 -21.74
C ASN A 7 18.61 4.94 -21.55
N GLY A 8 19.94 5.00 -21.41
CA GLY A 8 20.70 6.23 -21.17
C GLY A 8 20.66 6.76 -19.72
N ASP A 9 19.93 6.10 -18.81
CA ASP A 9 19.93 6.46 -17.39
C ASP A 9 21.21 5.93 -16.71
N THR A 10 21.78 6.72 -15.79
CA THR A 10 22.73 6.18 -14.80
C THR A 10 21.98 5.30 -13.79
N ILE A 11 22.68 4.40 -13.09
CA ILE A 11 22.08 3.56 -12.04
C ILE A 11 21.31 4.39 -10.99
N LYS A 12 21.85 5.54 -10.57
CA LYS A 12 21.18 6.43 -9.61
C LYS A 12 19.88 7.02 -10.17
N GLN A 13 19.90 7.45 -11.43
CA GLN A 13 18.71 7.97 -12.13
C GLN A 13 17.67 6.87 -12.32
N LEU A 14 18.09 5.65 -12.67
CA LEU A 14 17.22 4.49 -12.81
C LEU A 14 16.44 4.23 -11.52
N LEU A 15 17.13 4.19 -10.37
CA LEU A 15 16.49 3.98 -9.06
C LEU A 15 15.51 5.11 -8.72
N ALA A 16 15.94 6.37 -8.85
CA ALA A 16 15.13 7.53 -8.51
C ALA A 16 13.86 7.62 -9.39
N ARG A 17 14.01 7.42 -10.71
CA ARG A 17 12.91 7.52 -11.68
C ARG A 17 11.98 6.31 -11.62
N SER A 18 12.45 5.15 -11.16
CA SER A 18 11.63 3.95 -11.04
C SER A 18 10.79 3.89 -9.77
N ARG A 19 11.10 4.70 -8.74
CA ARG A 19 10.41 4.66 -7.44
C ARG A 19 8.88 4.68 -7.58
N TYR A 20 8.33 5.56 -8.41
CA TYR A 20 6.88 5.67 -8.58
C TYR A 20 6.25 4.53 -9.38
N ILE A 21 7.04 3.86 -10.22
CA ILE A 21 6.59 2.72 -11.02
C ILE A 21 6.26 1.54 -10.11
N LEU A 22 7.03 1.36 -9.05
CA LEU A 22 6.88 0.28 -8.06
C LEU A 22 5.56 0.34 -7.26
N TYR A 23 4.85 1.46 -7.27
CA TYR A 23 3.54 1.59 -6.61
C TYR A 23 2.35 1.29 -7.53
N LYS A 24 2.57 1.19 -8.84
CA LYS A 24 1.52 0.99 -9.84
C LYS A 24 1.37 -0.49 -10.18
N ASN A 25 0.23 -0.87 -10.72
CA ASN A 25 0.07 -2.18 -11.36
C ASN A 25 0.81 -2.19 -12.71
N LYS A 26 1.37 -3.33 -13.12
CA LYS A 26 2.04 -3.51 -14.42
C LYS A 26 1.14 -3.08 -15.59
N SER A 27 -0.17 -3.30 -15.50
CA SER A 27 -1.16 -2.90 -16.53
C SER A 27 -1.28 -1.40 -16.72
N LYS A 28 -0.80 -0.59 -15.78
CA LYS A 28 -0.86 0.89 -15.82
C LYS A 28 0.47 1.52 -16.23
N TRP A 29 1.46 0.71 -16.60
CA TRP A 29 2.76 1.22 -17.03
C TRP A 29 2.69 1.68 -18.48
N SER A 30 3.28 2.85 -18.75
CA SER A 30 3.58 3.23 -20.13
C SER A 30 4.73 2.38 -20.67
N GLU A 31 4.90 2.35 -21.99
CA GLU A 31 5.99 1.60 -22.63
C GLU A 31 7.38 1.96 -22.06
N ASN A 32 7.65 3.26 -21.89
CA ASN A 32 8.87 3.75 -21.26
C ASN A 32 9.02 3.27 -19.80
N GLN A 33 7.93 3.16 -19.04
CA GLN A 33 7.95 2.63 -17.67
C GLN A 33 8.21 1.13 -17.68
N THR A 34 7.64 0.38 -18.61
CA THR A 34 7.87 -1.06 -18.77
C THR A 34 9.32 -1.37 -19.11
N GLN A 35 9.90 -0.65 -20.07
CA GLN A 35 11.33 -0.81 -20.42
C GLN A 35 12.23 -0.49 -19.23
N ARG A 36 11.93 0.60 -18.50
CA ARG A 36 12.69 0.97 -17.30
C ARG A 36 12.55 -0.05 -16.18
N ALA A 37 11.35 -0.56 -15.94
CA ALA A 37 11.09 -1.59 -14.92
C ALA A 37 11.84 -2.89 -15.26
N LYS A 38 11.88 -3.28 -16.53
CA LYS A 38 12.66 -4.44 -16.99
C LYS A 38 14.13 -4.29 -16.63
N LEU A 39 14.74 -3.15 -16.97
CA LEU A 39 16.14 -2.88 -16.61
C LEU A 39 16.38 -2.84 -15.10
N LEU A 40 15.45 -2.24 -14.34
CA LEU A 40 15.52 -2.21 -12.89
C LEU A 40 15.51 -3.62 -12.30
N PHE A 41 14.63 -4.49 -12.77
CA PHE A 41 14.47 -5.84 -12.26
C PHE A 41 15.61 -6.77 -12.67
N GLU A 42 16.17 -6.59 -13.87
CA GLU A 42 17.40 -7.27 -14.28
C GLU A 42 18.58 -6.92 -13.36
N LEU A 43 18.72 -5.65 -12.98
CA LEU A 43 19.80 -5.19 -12.11
C LEU A 43 19.54 -5.47 -10.62
N TYR A 44 18.28 -5.50 -10.21
CA TYR A 44 17.86 -5.66 -8.82
C TYR A 44 16.71 -6.68 -8.70
N PRO A 45 17.00 -7.99 -8.80
CA PRO A 45 15.97 -9.04 -8.73
C PRO A 45 15.19 -9.03 -7.42
N ASP A 46 15.80 -8.60 -6.31
CA ASP A 46 15.11 -8.51 -5.02
C ASP A 46 14.03 -7.42 -5.00
N ILE A 47 14.22 -6.33 -5.77
CA ILE A 47 13.19 -5.30 -5.96
C ILE A 47 12.03 -5.88 -6.77
N GLU A 48 12.30 -6.73 -7.77
CA GLU A 48 11.24 -7.42 -8.52
C GLU A 48 10.41 -8.35 -7.61
N LYS A 49 11.08 -9.16 -6.78
CA LYS A 49 10.41 -10.03 -5.81
C LYS A 49 9.55 -9.22 -4.84
N ALA A 50 10.10 -8.16 -4.25
CA ALA A 50 9.38 -7.27 -3.36
C ALA A 50 8.16 -6.63 -4.05
N TYR A 51 8.33 -6.15 -5.28
CA TYR A 51 7.23 -5.61 -6.09
C TYR A 51 6.15 -6.67 -6.32
N SER A 52 6.54 -7.90 -6.68
CA SER A 52 5.62 -9.03 -6.87
C SER A 52 4.79 -9.31 -5.63
N PHE A 53 5.41 -9.36 -4.44
CA PHE A 53 4.66 -9.56 -3.19
C PHE A 53 3.67 -8.45 -2.88
N ALA A 54 4.03 -7.20 -3.18
CA ALA A 54 3.11 -6.07 -3.02
C ALA A 54 1.93 -6.16 -4.00
N GLN A 55 2.16 -6.58 -5.25
CA GLN A 55 1.10 -6.78 -6.23
C GLN A 55 0.22 -7.98 -5.89
N ASP A 56 0.78 -9.09 -5.41
CA ASP A 56 0.03 -10.25 -4.94
C ASP A 56 -0.94 -9.84 -3.83
N LEU A 57 -0.48 -9.07 -2.84
CA LEU A 57 -1.34 -8.56 -1.77
C LEU A 57 -2.46 -7.67 -2.32
N ARG A 58 -2.13 -6.72 -3.21
CA ARG A 58 -3.13 -5.86 -3.89
C ARG A 58 -4.19 -6.71 -4.59
N ASN A 59 -3.76 -7.73 -5.33
CA ASN A 59 -4.66 -8.62 -6.06
C ASN A 59 -5.63 -9.33 -5.11
N VAL A 60 -5.18 -9.76 -3.92
CA VAL A 60 -6.10 -10.35 -2.92
C VAL A 60 -7.30 -9.44 -2.65
N PHE A 61 -7.09 -8.13 -2.51
CA PHE A 61 -8.17 -7.18 -2.24
C PHE A 61 -8.94 -6.74 -3.50
N GLU A 62 -8.31 -6.72 -4.68
CA GLU A 62 -8.96 -6.29 -5.93
C GLU A 62 -9.88 -7.39 -6.50
N ILE A 63 -9.43 -8.65 -6.54
CA ILE A 63 -10.16 -9.73 -7.25
C ILE A 63 -10.98 -10.65 -6.34
N THR A 64 -10.81 -10.59 -5.02
CA THR A 64 -11.58 -11.46 -4.12
C THR A 64 -12.83 -10.77 -3.60
N THR A 65 -13.98 -11.41 -3.78
CA THR A 65 -15.29 -10.93 -3.31
C THR A 65 -15.75 -11.61 -2.02
N ASP A 66 -15.31 -12.84 -1.79
CA ASP A 66 -15.76 -13.65 -0.65
C ASP A 66 -14.71 -13.72 0.47
N LYS A 67 -15.19 -13.65 1.71
CA LYS A 67 -14.39 -13.58 2.92
C LYS A 67 -13.50 -14.81 3.15
N ILE A 68 -14.03 -16.01 2.91
CA ILE A 68 -13.30 -17.26 3.12
C ILE A 68 -12.17 -17.37 2.09
N TYR A 69 -12.45 -17.05 0.83
CA TYR A 69 -11.43 -16.99 -0.20
C TYR A 69 -10.40 -15.89 0.06
N GLY A 70 -10.81 -14.77 0.66
CA GLY A 70 -9.92 -13.67 1.06
C GLY A 70 -8.92 -14.12 2.11
N LEU A 71 -9.40 -14.78 3.16
CA LEU A 71 -8.57 -15.37 4.20
C LEU A 71 -7.59 -16.40 3.62
N SER A 72 -8.07 -17.35 2.81
CA SER A 72 -7.23 -18.38 2.20
C SER A 72 -6.09 -17.78 1.36
N ARG A 73 -6.38 -16.73 0.59
CA ARG A 73 -5.38 -16.03 -0.23
C ARG A 73 -4.38 -15.25 0.60
N LEU A 74 -4.80 -14.61 1.69
CA LEU A 74 -3.89 -13.94 2.62
C LEU A 74 -2.95 -14.94 3.31
N THR A 75 -3.45 -16.12 3.69
CA THR A 75 -2.62 -17.19 4.26
C THR A 75 -1.58 -17.68 3.26
N LYS A 76 -1.98 -17.95 2.01
CA LYS A 76 -1.04 -18.34 0.94
C LYS A 76 0.01 -17.27 0.67
N TRP A 77 -0.38 -16.00 0.70
CA TRP A 77 0.54 -14.88 0.54
C TRP A 77 1.55 -14.82 1.71
N HIS A 78 1.11 -15.06 2.94
CA HIS A 78 2.00 -15.15 4.10
C HIS A 78 3.02 -16.29 3.98
N GLU A 79 2.59 -17.48 3.56
CA GLU A 79 3.48 -18.62 3.33
C GLU A 79 4.57 -18.31 2.29
N LYS A 80 4.18 -17.69 1.17
CA LYS A 80 5.14 -17.23 0.14
C LYS A 80 6.17 -16.24 0.71
N LEU A 81 5.75 -15.32 1.58
CA LEU A 81 6.64 -14.34 2.18
C LEU A 81 7.65 -14.97 3.15
N ASN A 82 7.20 -15.92 3.97
CA ASN A 82 8.07 -16.63 4.89
C ASN A 82 9.19 -17.37 4.14
N GLN A 83 8.88 -17.99 2.99
CA GLN A 83 9.85 -18.68 2.15
C GLN A 83 10.87 -17.72 1.51
N ALA A 84 10.51 -16.46 1.29
CA ALA A 84 11.34 -15.47 0.63
C ALA A 84 12.24 -14.65 1.58
N GLU A 85 12.13 -14.87 2.89
CA GLU A 85 12.96 -14.28 3.96
C GLU A 85 13.09 -12.74 3.97
N PHE A 86 12.15 -12.00 3.36
CA PHE A 86 12.13 -10.55 3.41
C PHE A 86 11.66 -10.03 4.79
N LYS A 87 12.61 -9.65 5.66
CA LYS A 87 12.34 -9.13 7.02
C LYS A 87 11.27 -8.02 7.06
N SER A 88 11.32 -7.08 6.12
CA SER A 88 10.36 -5.97 6.04
C SER A 88 8.93 -6.46 5.76
N PHE A 89 8.77 -7.40 4.82
CA PHE A 89 7.48 -8.01 4.51
C PHE A 89 6.98 -8.93 5.62
N ASN A 90 7.85 -9.66 6.30
CA ASN A 90 7.47 -10.51 7.43
C ASN A 90 6.82 -9.70 8.57
N THR A 91 7.31 -8.49 8.81
CA THR A 91 6.70 -7.57 9.80
C THR A 91 5.29 -7.18 9.41
N ILE A 92 5.08 -6.80 8.14
CA ILE A 92 3.76 -6.46 7.59
C ILE A 92 2.84 -7.68 7.67
N SER A 93 3.34 -8.85 7.29
CA SER A 93 2.57 -10.08 7.25
C SER A 93 2.08 -10.49 8.63
N ARG A 94 2.94 -10.41 9.66
CA ARG A 94 2.52 -10.62 11.06
C ARG A 94 1.46 -9.62 11.51
N SER A 95 1.60 -8.35 11.12
CA SER A 95 0.59 -7.34 11.44
C SER A 95 -0.76 -7.69 10.82
N ILE A 96 -0.79 -8.18 9.59
CA ILE A 96 -2.02 -8.62 8.92
C ILE A 96 -2.59 -9.85 9.63
N GLN A 97 -1.75 -10.83 10.00
CA GLN A 97 -2.17 -12.01 10.75
C GLN A 97 -2.85 -11.68 12.08
N ASN A 98 -2.23 -10.79 12.86
CA ASN A 98 -2.75 -10.36 14.16
C ASN A 98 -4.12 -9.66 14.06
N HIS A 99 -4.47 -9.14 12.88
CA HIS A 99 -5.70 -8.41 12.63
C HIS A 99 -6.58 -9.06 11.56
N TYR A 100 -6.39 -10.35 11.26
CA TYR A 100 -7.10 -11.02 10.16
C TYR A 100 -8.61 -10.84 10.27
N GLN A 101 -9.20 -11.05 11.46
CA GLN A 101 -10.65 -10.94 11.65
C GLN A 101 -11.19 -9.59 11.18
N THR A 102 -10.52 -8.50 11.53
CA THR A 102 -10.91 -7.14 11.14
C THR A 102 -10.64 -6.90 9.66
N ILE A 103 -9.51 -7.37 9.14
CA ILE A 103 -9.12 -7.19 7.74
C ILE A 103 -10.07 -7.92 6.81
N VAL A 104 -10.46 -9.16 7.13
CA VAL A 104 -11.34 -9.95 6.25
C VAL A 104 -12.77 -9.43 6.24
N ASN A 105 -13.21 -8.67 7.26
CA ASN A 105 -14.50 -7.97 7.21
C ASN A 105 -14.58 -6.96 6.06
N TYR A 106 -13.44 -6.53 5.50
CA TYR A 106 -13.42 -5.76 4.24
C TYR A 106 -14.16 -6.49 3.11
N PHE A 107 -14.09 -7.82 3.03
CA PHE A 107 -14.71 -8.55 1.92
C PHE A 107 -16.24 -8.58 1.99
N ASP A 108 -16.84 -8.38 3.18
CA ASP A 108 -18.30 -8.42 3.34
C ASP A 108 -18.97 -7.18 2.72
N ASN A 109 -18.43 -5.98 3.00
CA ASN A 109 -19.04 -4.71 2.58
C ASN A 109 -18.16 -3.84 1.68
N ARG A 110 -16.87 -4.20 1.51
CA ARG A 110 -15.85 -3.44 0.76
C ARG A 110 -15.81 -1.95 1.10
N SER A 111 -16.15 -1.61 2.34
CA SER A 111 -16.15 -0.23 2.81
C SER A 111 -14.73 0.33 2.72
N SER A 112 -14.56 1.35 1.89
CA SER A 112 -13.26 2.00 1.72
C SER A 112 -13.00 2.99 2.86
N ASN A 113 -11.72 3.21 3.16
CA ASN A 113 -11.29 4.22 4.12
C ASN A 113 -11.47 5.67 3.59
N ALA A 114 -12.02 5.86 2.38
CA ALA A 114 -12.11 7.15 1.71
C ALA A 114 -12.86 8.20 2.55
N SER A 115 -13.97 7.83 3.20
CA SER A 115 -14.73 8.75 4.05
C SER A 115 -13.92 9.21 5.27
N ALA A 116 -13.12 8.31 5.86
CA ALA A 116 -12.23 8.64 6.96
C ALA A 116 -11.01 9.46 6.49
N GLU A 117 -10.44 9.15 5.33
CA GLU A 117 -9.36 9.92 4.70
C GLU A 117 -9.79 11.35 4.33
N PHE A 118 -11.03 11.52 3.88
CA PHE A 118 -11.63 12.83 3.63
C PHE A 118 -11.86 13.61 4.93
N SER A 119 -12.28 12.93 5.99
CA SER A 119 -12.65 13.57 7.26
C SER A 119 -11.45 13.88 8.15
N ASN A 120 -10.40 13.06 8.14
CA ASN A 120 -9.24 13.20 9.02
C ASN A 120 -8.51 14.56 8.90
N PRO A 121 -8.26 15.12 7.71
CA PRO A 121 -7.67 16.45 7.56
C PRO A 121 -8.55 17.55 8.17
N LYS A 122 -9.87 17.45 7.99
CA LYS A 122 -10.84 18.41 8.55
C LYS A 122 -10.83 18.39 10.07
N ILE A 123 -10.87 17.19 10.67
CA ILE A 123 -10.76 17.00 12.13
C ILE A 123 -9.43 17.56 12.66
N LYS A 124 -8.31 17.28 11.97
CA LYS A 124 -6.98 17.79 12.35
C LYS A 124 -6.92 19.33 12.27
N ALA A 125 -7.45 19.93 11.22
CA ALA A 125 -7.51 21.38 11.05
C ALA A 125 -8.35 22.02 12.15
N PHE A 126 -9.54 21.48 12.41
CA PHE A 126 -10.41 21.92 13.50
C PHE A 126 -9.69 21.86 14.84
N ARG A 127 -9.09 20.71 15.21
CA ARG A 127 -8.32 20.56 16.46
C ARG A 127 -7.16 21.56 16.56
N SER A 128 -6.50 21.88 15.45
CA SER A 128 -5.38 22.84 15.42
C SER A 128 -5.84 24.26 15.77
N GLN A 129 -7.02 24.68 15.32
CA GLN A 129 -7.56 26.01 15.62
C GLN A 129 -7.77 26.23 17.12
N PHE A 130 -8.18 25.18 17.84
CA PHE A 130 -8.43 25.24 19.29
C PHE A 130 -7.20 24.83 20.13
N ARG A 131 -6.04 24.61 19.51
CA ARG A 131 -4.79 24.17 20.16
C ARG A 131 -4.98 22.92 21.01
N GLY A 132 -5.77 21.97 20.50
CA GLY A 132 -6.12 20.73 21.19
C GLY A 132 -7.61 20.62 21.52
N VAL A 133 -7.94 19.65 22.37
CA VAL A 133 -9.32 19.36 22.80
C VAL A 133 -9.35 19.48 24.33
N ARG A 134 -10.00 20.54 24.84
CA ARG A 134 -10.16 20.75 26.29
C ARG A 134 -11.46 20.18 26.84
N ASN A 135 -12.53 20.20 26.03
CA ASN A 135 -13.84 19.65 26.36
C ASN A 135 -14.26 18.72 25.21
N ILE A 136 -14.39 17.42 25.51
CA ILE A 136 -14.68 16.38 24.52
C ILE A 136 -16.12 16.51 24.01
N GLU A 137 -17.10 16.74 24.89
CA GLU A 137 -18.51 16.89 24.51
C GLU A 137 -18.70 18.07 23.54
N PHE A 138 -18.10 19.22 23.87
CA PHE A 138 -18.17 20.39 23.00
C PHE A 138 -17.46 20.17 21.66
N PHE A 139 -16.34 19.45 21.67
CA PHE A 139 -15.61 19.10 20.45
C PHE A 139 -16.42 18.17 19.55
N LEU A 140 -17.06 17.14 20.11
CA LEU A 140 -17.94 16.22 19.38
C LEU A 140 -19.17 16.96 18.83
N PHE A 141 -19.82 17.80 19.65
CA PHE A 141 -20.94 18.64 19.21
C PHE A 141 -20.55 19.46 17.97
N ARG A 142 -19.45 20.21 18.03
CA ARG A 142 -18.98 21.04 16.91
C ARG A 142 -18.56 20.22 15.69
N LEU A 143 -17.95 19.05 15.90
CA LEU A 143 -17.61 18.14 14.81
C LEU A 143 -18.86 17.70 14.05
N THR A 144 -19.90 17.28 14.76
CA THR A 144 -21.16 16.85 14.17
C THR A 144 -21.93 18.00 13.52
N SER A 145 -21.82 19.22 14.02
CA SER A 145 -22.54 20.37 13.43
C SER A 145 -21.87 20.99 12.20
N ILE A 146 -20.54 20.91 12.08
CA ILE A 146 -19.77 21.56 11.00
C ILE A 146 -19.57 20.62 9.79
N TYR A 147 -19.55 19.31 10.03
CA TYR A 147 -19.19 18.30 9.02
C TYR A 147 -20.27 17.22 8.81
N ALA A 148 -21.51 17.47 9.26
CA ALA A 148 -22.69 16.70 8.84
C ALA A 148 -22.95 16.86 7.33
#